data_AF-A0A1I8QBK8-F1
#
_entry.id   AF-A0A1I8QBK8-F1
#
_cell.length_a   1.000
_cell.length_b   1.000
_cell.length_c   1.000
_cell.angle_alpha   90.00
_cell.angle_beta   90.00
_cell.angle_gamma   90.00
#
_symmetry.space_group_name_H-M   'P 1'
#
loop_
_entity.id
_entity.type
_entity.pdbx_description
1 polymer ?
#
loop_
_entity_poly.entity_id
_entity_poly.type
_entity_poly.pdbx_seq_one_letter_code
_entity_poly.pdbx_strand_id
1 'polypeptide(L)'
;MWRNFINAFERTLVFVPKRSWPASAGWKAHRQLTHQSNPFRFFNASCIVQNEVERIAPVAGTAEADGEYIVPYKTEFEKSHSLQVLTDALHARFRLSEEDLVAILNDALVIKNMRKKSLILSMDHLISEGVEKHNFIEYPWIMTLYKGSLIEKIEILKSLRGFQNINDYIPFLRIKYPRLRKLVGCLNKEADFIEYGNRVHFISNKLQVPISTVTKYMAKRLFVLEMPLDMFRSNLETMLKYNVESKNILKDLWAFRYAPRSVEARLKRAMSAKKDKIMPWMVRCPEYILQKSLQITLDDQKILGDRTIAEYIGERLGFPPEEAQAIMNRHPQVNNVRVTKIKEVLDYLLDEAKFSRYEVAQVPRILCHSLETTKQRMQELKEHGCRPSTLVIICRSKREYNKFLNSWIENYNPNKNVNAAVDYAQAKEER
;
A
#
# COMPACT_ATOMS: atom_id res chain seq x y z
N MET A 1 2.15 1.85 -11.23
CA MET A 1 0.86 2.26 -11.84
C MET A 1 -0.24 2.55 -10.81
N TRP A 2 -0.53 1.66 -9.85
CA TRP A 2 -1.64 1.84 -8.87
C TRP A 2 -1.51 3.03 -7.90
N ARG A 3 -0.30 3.38 -7.44
CA ARG A 3 -0.08 4.54 -6.54
C ARG A 3 -0.39 5.88 -7.22
N ASN A 4 -0.10 6.02 -8.52
CA ASN A 4 -0.32 7.27 -9.25
C ASN A 4 -1.80 7.46 -9.60
N PHE A 5 -2.56 6.38 -9.78
CA PHE A 5 -4.00 6.42 -10.03
C PHE A 5 -4.79 6.85 -8.79
N ILE A 6 -4.40 6.39 -7.60
CA ILE A 6 -5.02 6.79 -6.32
C ILE A 6 -4.82 8.30 -6.07
N ASN A 7 -3.62 8.83 -6.32
CA ASN A 7 -3.33 10.26 -6.14
C ASN A 7 -4.09 11.16 -7.14
N ALA A 8 -4.40 10.67 -8.35
CA ALA A 8 -5.20 11.40 -9.33
C ALA A 8 -6.69 11.42 -8.98
N PHE A 9 -7.21 10.33 -8.41
CA PHE A 9 -8.59 10.22 -7.93
C PHE A 9 -8.84 11.07 -6.68
N GLU A 10 -7.85 11.23 -5.79
CA GLU A 10 -7.97 12.09 -4.60
C GLU A 10 -8.19 13.58 -4.93
N ARG A 11 -7.79 14.05 -6.12
CA ARG A 11 -7.96 15.44 -6.56
C ARG A 11 -9.35 15.76 -7.10
N THR A 12 -10.14 14.76 -7.49
CA THR A 12 -11.45 14.95 -8.15
C THR A 12 -12.64 14.88 -7.18
N LEU A 13 -12.43 14.49 -5.92
CA LEU A 13 -13.47 14.39 -4.89
C LEU A 13 -13.41 15.52 -3.85
N VAL A 14 -13.17 16.75 -4.29
CA VAL A 14 -13.39 17.95 -3.47
C VAL A 14 -14.86 18.33 -3.56
N PHE A 15 -15.60 18.04 -2.50
CA PHE A 15 -16.98 18.47 -2.32
C PHE A 15 -16.99 20.01 -2.17
N VAL A 16 -17.48 20.73 -3.18
CA VAL A 16 -17.79 22.16 -3.06
C VAL A 16 -19.22 22.25 -2.48
N PRO A 17 -19.43 22.78 -1.26
CA PRO A 17 -20.77 22.95 -0.75
C PRO A 17 -21.52 23.98 -1.61
N LYS A 18 -22.71 23.60 -2.12
CA LYS A 18 -23.64 24.51 -2.79
C LYS A 18 -24.00 25.65 -1.83
N ARG A 19 -23.59 26.88 -2.15
CA ARG A 19 -24.12 28.09 -1.51
C ARG A 19 -25.60 28.21 -1.87
N SER A 20 -26.47 28.16 -0.86
CA SER A 20 -27.87 28.54 -0.96
C SER A 20 -27.96 30.05 -1.22
N TRP A 21 -28.65 30.43 -2.29
CA TRP A 21 -29.04 31.81 -2.57
C TRP A 21 -30.33 32.14 -1.80
N PRO A 22 -30.45 33.32 -1.18
CA PRO A 22 -31.74 33.80 -0.71
C PRO A 22 -32.52 34.46 -1.86
N ALA A 23 -33.84 34.34 -1.79
CA ALA A 23 -34.79 34.97 -2.69
C ALA A 23 -34.97 36.47 -2.37
N SER A 24 -35.43 37.19 -3.40
CA SER A 24 -36.02 38.54 -3.44
C SER A 24 -35.15 39.75 -3.08
N ALA A 25 -34.84 40.57 -4.08
CA ALA A 25 -35.41 41.91 -4.29
C ALA A 25 -34.63 42.60 -5.41
N GLY A 26 -35.34 43.29 -6.32
CA GLY A 26 -34.71 44.01 -7.43
C GLY A 26 -33.81 45.14 -6.93
N TRP A 27 -33.00 45.69 -7.85
CA TRP A 27 -32.84 47.11 -8.14
C TRP A 27 -31.83 47.27 -9.29
N LYS A 28 -32.02 48.31 -10.09
CA LYS A 28 -31.33 48.59 -11.35
C LYS A 28 -29.91 49.17 -11.13
N ALA A 29 -29.04 48.84 -12.09
CA ALA A 29 -27.96 49.65 -12.66
C ALA A 29 -26.92 50.33 -11.74
N HIS A 30 -25.65 49.91 -11.85
CA HIS A 30 -24.61 50.78 -12.39
C HIS A 30 -23.33 50.00 -12.75
N ARG A 31 -22.73 50.43 -13.85
CA ARG A 31 -21.50 49.93 -14.48
C ARG A 31 -20.41 50.92 -14.09
N GLN A 32 -19.32 50.47 -13.46
CA GLN A 32 -17.98 51.05 -13.66
C GLN A 32 -16.88 50.20 -13.02
N LEU A 33 -15.73 50.26 -13.67
CA LEU A 33 -14.52 49.47 -13.54
C LEU A 33 -13.79 49.71 -12.20
N THR A 34 -12.96 48.75 -11.77
CA THR A 34 -11.50 48.94 -11.64
C THR A 34 -10.75 47.65 -11.29
N HIS A 35 -9.50 47.67 -11.75
CA HIS A 35 -8.40 46.71 -11.68
C HIS A 35 -8.10 46.07 -10.33
N GLN A 36 -7.54 44.84 -10.38
CA GLN A 36 -6.34 44.31 -9.68
C GLN A 36 -6.54 42.81 -9.40
N SER A 37 -5.54 41.93 -9.41
CA SER A 37 -4.18 41.87 -9.92
C SER A 37 -3.74 40.40 -9.79
N ASN A 38 -3.03 39.95 -10.82
CA ASN A 38 -2.05 38.88 -10.91
C ASN A 38 -2.31 37.37 -10.65
N PRO A 39 -1.63 36.53 -11.47
CA PRO A 39 -1.74 35.08 -11.50
C PRO A 39 -0.67 34.38 -10.63
N PHE A 40 -1.02 33.21 -10.10
CA PHE A 40 -0.05 32.25 -9.54
C PHE A 40 0.44 31.31 -10.66
N ARG A 41 1.73 31.39 -11.02
CA ARG A 41 2.45 30.28 -11.67
C ARG A 41 3.80 30.03 -11.01
N PHE A 42 3.94 28.74 -10.69
CA PHE A 42 5.05 27.92 -10.22
C PHE A 42 6.48 28.37 -10.57
N PHE A 43 7.35 28.34 -9.56
CA PHE A 43 8.79 28.13 -9.74
C PHE A 43 9.15 26.70 -9.28
N ASN A 44 9.66 25.91 -10.23
CA ASN A 44 10.54 24.77 -9.98
C ASN A 44 11.97 25.33 -9.89
N ALA A 45 12.73 24.95 -8.87
CA ALA A 45 14.18 25.14 -8.86
C ALA A 45 14.83 23.89 -8.26
N SER A 46 15.50 23.14 -9.13
CA SER A 46 16.51 22.14 -8.80
C SER A 46 17.85 22.86 -8.67
N CYS A 47 18.56 22.69 -7.57
CA CYS A 47 19.95 23.13 -7.46
C CYS A 47 20.87 21.91 -7.43
N ILE A 48 21.61 21.75 -8.53
CA ILE A 48 22.86 21.00 -8.65
C ILE A 48 23.96 21.97 -8.19
N VAL A 49 24.84 21.56 -7.27
CA VAL A 49 26.07 22.29 -6.99
C VAL A 49 27.22 21.29 -7.03
N GLN A 50 27.96 21.33 -8.13
CA GLN A 50 29.38 20.99 -8.20
C GLN A 50 30.12 22.32 -8.31
N ASN A 51 31.23 22.48 -7.59
CA ASN A 51 32.46 23.05 -8.15
C ASN A 51 33.60 22.93 -7.14
N GLU A 52 34.65 22.25 -7.59
CA GLU A 52 36.02 22.31 -7.10
C GLU A 52 36.81 23.42 -7.83
N VAL A 53 38.01 23.66 -7.30
CA VAL A 53 39.24 24.19 -7.92
C VAL A 53 39.65 25.64 -7.59
N GLU A 54 40.51 25.69 -6.57
CA GLU A 54 41.85 26.32 -6.50
C GLU A 54 42.16 27.64 -7.22
N ARG A 55 42.75 28.59 -6.45
CA ARG A 55 44.00 29.30 -6.82
C ARG A 55 44.85 29.64 -5.59
N ILE A 56 46.15 29.37 -5.73
CA ILE A 56 47.32 29.70 -4.89
C ILE A 56 47.80 31.13 -5.26
N ALA A 57 48.27 32.01 -4.36
CA ALA A 57 49.69 32.19 -3.97
C ALA A 57 49.86 33.42 -3.00
N PRO A 58 51.03 33.62 -2.35
CA PRO A 58 51.15 34.01 -0.93
C PRO A 58 51.60 35.46 -0.65
N VAL A 59 51.50 35.87 0.63
CA VAL A 59 52.32 36.95 1.22
C VAL A 59 52.91 36.47 2.55
N ALA A 60 54.21 36.67 2.72
CA ALA A 60 55.02 36.31 3.87
C ALA A 60 54.84 37.29 5.04
N GLY A 61 54.89 36.76 6.27
CA GLY A 61 54.90 37.54 7.50
C GLY A 61 55.02 36.63 8.72
N THR A 62 56.24 36.50 9.21
CA THR A 62 56.68 35.80 10.43
C THR A 62 56.05 36.37 11.70
N ALA A 63 55.60 35.52 12.62
CA ALA A 63 55.96 35.54 14.04
C ALA A 63 55.13 34.52 14.82
N GLU A 64 55.83 33.72 15.61
CA GLU A 64 55.34 32.69 16.52
C GLU A 64 54.42 33.28 17.59
N ALA A 65 53.23 32.71 17.73
CA ALA A 65 52.44 32.73 18.95
C ALA A 65 51.48 31.52 18.91
N ASP A 66 51.48 30.76 20.00
CA ASP A 66 50.76 29.51 20.24
C ASP A 66 49.37 29.42 19.56
N GLY A 67 49.33 28.74 18.42
CA GLY A 67 48.12 28.28 17.77
C GLY A 67 47.57 27.08 18.53
N GLU A 68 46.81 27.39 19.58
CA GLU A 68 45.87 26.50 20.25
C GLU A 68 45.23 25.54 19.24
N TYR A 69 45.31 24.24 19.54
CA TYR A 69 44.93 23.11 18.69
C TYR A 69 43.42 23.17 18.34
N ILE A 70 43.02 23.97 17.34
CA ILE A 70 41.66 23.97 16.83
C ILE A 70 41.49 22.72 15.97
N VAL A 71 41.12 21.61 16.61
CA VAL A 71 40.56 20.45 15.90
C VAL A 71 39.37 20.95 15.09
N PRO A 72 39.34 20.77 13.76
CA PRO A 72 38.20 21.17 12.95
C PRO A 72 36.96 20.44 13.46
N TYR A 73 36.06 21.21 14.05
CA TYR A 73 34.85 20.72 14.67
C TYR A 73 33.98 20.00 13.65
N LYS A 74 33.90 18.67 13.75
CA LYS A 74 32.99 17.90 12.89
C LYS A 74 31.64 17.78 13.59
N THR A 75 30.59 18.29 12.95
CA THR A 75 29.19 18.19 13.39
C THR A 75 28.71 16.73 13.60
N GLU A 76 29.43 15.76 13.05
CA GLU A 76 29.21 14.32 13.28
C GLU A 76 29.48 13.91 14.73
N PHE A 77 30.48 14.50 15.39
CA PHE A 77 30.80 14.21 16.79
C PHE A 77 29.75 14.79 17.76
N GLU A 78 29.15 15.95 17.44
CA GLU A 78 28.02 16.48 18.20
C GLU A 78 26.81 15.57 18.16
N LYS A 79 26.49 15.03 16.98
CA LYS A 79 25.36 14.11 16.81
C LYS A 79 25.58 12.84 17.63
N SER A 80 26.79 12.30 17.62
CA SER A 80 27.16 11.12 18.42
C SER A 80 27.08 11.38 19.92
N HIS A 81 27.70 12.46 20.41
CA HIS A 81 27.68 12.81 21.84
C HIS A 81 26.29 13.26 22.32
N SER A 82 25.50 13.90 21.45
CA SER A 82 24.14 14.31 21.80
C SER A 82 23.17 13.13 21.91
N LEU A 83 23.33 12.17 21.01
CA LEU A 83 22.59 10.92 21.03
C LEU A 83 22.95 10.09 22.25
N GLN A 84 24.24 9.94 22.59
CA GLN A 84 24.69 9.18 23.75
C GLN A 84 24.13 9.73 25.06
N VAL A 85 24.19 11.04 25.29
CA VAL A 85 23.61 11.66 26.50
C VAL A 85 22.08 11.52 26.55
N LEU A 86 21.40 11.53 25.39
CA LEU A 86 19.96 11.26 25.35
C LEU A 86 19.68 9.80 25.70
N THR A 87 20.43 8.85 25.14
CA THR A 87 20.35 7.42 25.45
C THR A 87 20.55 7.18 26.94
N ASP A 88 21.60 7.75 27.53
CA ASP A 88 21.89 7.63 28.96
C ASP A 88 20.76 8.21 29.81
N ALA A 89 20.23 9.37 29.44
CA ALA A 89 19.11 9.99 30.15
C ALA A 89 17.82 9.16 30.03
N LEU A 90 17.54 8.60 28.85
CA LEU A 90 16.37 7.76 28.61
C LEU A 90 16.46 6.44 29.38
N HIS A 91 17.62 5.81 29.35
CA HIS A 91 17.91 4.57 30.06
C HIS A 91 17.81 4.78 31.58
N ALA A 92 18.52 5.78 32.12
CA ALA A 92 18.57 6.04 33.55
C ALA A 92 17.23 6.48 34.14
N ARG A 93 16.45 7.33 33.43
CA ARG A 93 15.21 7.89 33.97
C ARG A 93 13.99 7.01 33.73
N PHE A 94 13.91 6.31 32.60
CA PHE A 94 12.69 5.62 32.19
C PHE A 94 12.80 4.09 32.19
N ARG A 95 14.00 3.55 32.49
CA ARG A 95 14.27 2.10 32.52
C ARG A 95 13.76 1.42 31.24
N LEU A 96 14.17 1.96 30.10
CA LEU A 96 13.91 1.40 28.77
C LEU A 96 15.03 0.40 28.44
N SER A 97 14.70 -0.69 27.75
CA SER A 97 15.72 -1.63 27.27
C SER A 97 16.52 -1.03 26.11
N GLU A 98 17.70 -1.59 25.84
CA GLU A 98 18.49 -1.19 24.65
C GLU A 98 17.68 -1.35 23.35
N GLU A 99 16.86 -2.40 23.23
CA GLU A 99 15.99 -2.61 22.07
C GLU A 99 14.93 -1.50 21.93
N ASP A 100 14.32 -1.07 23.04
CA ASP A 100 13.34 0.03 23.06
C ASP A 100 13.99 1.36 22.67
N LEU A 101 15.21 1.61 23.14
CA LEU A 101 15.98 2.81 22.81
C LEU A 101 16.31 2.84 21.33
N VAL A 102 16.76 1.72 20.75
CA VAL A 102 17.00 1.62 19.31
C VAL A 102 15.71 1.89 18.53
N ALA A 103 14.57 1.35 18.94
CA ALA A 103 13.29 1.61 18.29
C ALA A 103 12.90 3.10 18.32
N ILE A 104 13.10 3.77 19.46
CA ILE A 104 12.82 5.20 19.64
C ILE A 104 13.78 6.07 18.82
N LEU A 105 15.08 5.78 18.88
CA LEU A 105 16.13 6.58 18.26
C LEU A 105 16.16 6.42 16.74
N ASN A 106 15.58 5.35 16.20
CA ASN A 106 15.35 5.19 14.76
C ASN A 106 14.24 6.09 14.19
N ASP A 107 13.42 6.74 15.04
CA ASP A 107 12.40 7.68 14.57
C ASP A 107 13.01 9.00 14.08
N ALA A 108 12.75 9.33 12.81
CA ALA A 108 13.32 10.51 12.17
C ALA A 108 12.94 11.84 12.84
N LEU A 109 11.77 11.95 13.48
CA LEU A 109 11.35 13.16 14.18
C LEU A 109 12.07 13.31 15.52
N VAL A 110 12.32 12.19 16.21
CA VAL A 110 13.14 12.18 17.43
C VAL A 110 14.55 12.64 17.10
N ILE A 111 15.18 12.06 16.07
CA ILE A 111 16.52 12.45 15.60
C ILE A 111 16.59 13.95 15.27
N LYS A 112 15.59 14.47 14.57
CA LYS A 112 15.56 15.87 14.17
C LYS A 112 15.41 16.84 15.35
N ASN A 113 14.76 16.42 16.43
CA ASN A 113 14.42 17.28 17.58
C ASN A 113 15.22 16.94 18.86
N MET A 114 16.39 16.29 18.74
CA MET A 114 17.23 15.80 19.86
C MET A 114 17.80 16.88 20.82
N ARG A 115 17.31 18.12 20.82
CA ARG A 115 17.75 19.12 21.80
C ARG A 115 17.29 18.72 23.21
N LYS A 116 18.24 18.09 23.91
CA LYS A 116 18.16 17.22 25.10
C LYS A 116 17.15 17.59 26.20
N LYS A 117 17.00 18.86 26.57
CA LYS A 117 16.12 19.24 27.70
C LYS A 117 14.63 19.16 27.38
N SER A 118 14.22 19.45 26.13
CA SER A 118 12.80 19.52 25.80
C SER A 118 12.14 18.14 25.72
N LEU A 119 12.85 17.13 25.20
CA LEU A 119 12.31 15.78 25.06
C LEU A 119 12.05 15.14 26.42
N ILE A 120 13.02 15.24 27.33
CA ILE A 120 12.91 14.69 28.68
C ILE A 120 11.77 15.35 29.45
N LEU A 121 11.63 16.68 29.37
CA LEU A 121 10.51 17.39 30.01
C LEU A 121 9.15 16.99 29.43
N SER A 122 9.06 16.75 28.13
CA SER A 122 7.82 16.25 27.50
C SER A 122 7.50 14.83 27.95
N MET A 123 8.51 13.95 28.09
CA MET A 123 8.33 12.59 28.61
C MET A 123 7.91 12.58 30.08
N ASP A 124 8.59 13.33 30.93
CA ASP A 124 8.27 13.46 32.36
C ASP A 124 6.80 13.89 32.52
N HIS A 125 6.36 14.86 31.70
CA HIS A 125 4.96 15.27 31.68
C HIS A 125 4.03 14.14 31.19
N LEU A 126 4.32 13.48 30.08
CA LEU A 126 3.49 12.36 29.57
C LEU A 126 3.35 11.23 30.61
N ILE A 127 4.43 10.90 31.33
CA ILE A 127 4.40 9.90 32.40
C ILE A 127 3.58 10.39 33.59
N SER A 128 3.70 11.67 33.97
CA SER A 128 2.86 12.27 35.00
C SER A 128 1.36 12.25 34.65
N GLU A 129 1.05 12.27 33.36
CA GLU A 129 -0.31 12.14 32.82
C GLU A 129 -0.79 10.68 32.69
N GLY A 130 0.06 9.71 33.08
CA GLY A 130 -0.27 8.28 33.06
C GLY A 130 0.05 7.56 31.74
N VAL A 131 0.85 8.16 30.84
CA VAL A 131 1.27 7.51 29.60
C VAL A 131 2.28 6.41 29.89
N GLU A 132 1.98 5.21 29.42
CA GLU A 132 2.78 4.01 29.63
C GLU A 132 3.98 3.92 28.67
N LYS A 133 5.01 3.18 29.11
CA LYS A 133 6.27 2.98 28.37
C LYS A 133 6.05 2.48 26.93
N HIS A 134 5.11 1.55 26.73
CA HIS A 134 4.84 0.96 25.42
C HIS A 134 4.44 2.01 24.37
N ASN A 135 3.78 3.11 24.78
CA ASN A 135 3.37 4.18 23.88
C ASN A 135 4.54 5.02 23.37
N PHE A 136 5.64 5.12 24.12
CA PHE A 136 6.85 5.78 23.65
C PHE A 136 7.58 4.97 22.58
N ILE A 137 7.46 3.64 22.63
CA ILE A 137 8.02 2.73 21.63
C ILE A 137 7.14 2.72 20.37
N GLU A 138 5.82 2.63 20.53
CA GLU A 138 4.88 2.62 19.40
C GLU A 138 4.77 3.99 18.71
N TYR A 139 4.89 5.08 19.47
CA TYR A 139 4.74 6.46 18.99
C TYR A 139 5.87 7.38 19.46
N PRO A 140 7.15 7.17 19.08
CA PRO A 140 8.28 7.96 19.59
C PRO A 140 8.15 9.47 19.38
N TRP A 141 7.48 9.87 18.29
CA TRP A 141 7.21 11.27 17.96
C TRP A 141 6.42 12.06 19.01
N ILE A 142 5.73 11.42 19.96
CA ILE A 142 4.95 12.12 21.01
C ILE A 142 5.85 12.95 21.91
N MET A 143 7.11 12.53 22.10
CA MET A 143 8.09 13.23 22.93
C MET A 143 8.56 14.54 22.29
N THR A 144 8.44 14.65 20.97
CA THR A 144 8.86 15.84 20.20
C THR A 144 7.81 16.95 20.21
N LEU A 145 6.64 16.72 20.81
CA LEU A 145 5.59 17.72 20.92
C LEU A 145 6.00 18.83 21.88
N TYR A 146 5.69 20.08 21.52
CA TYR A 146 5.96 21.25 22.35
C TYR A 146 5.12 21.20 23.62
N LYS A 147 5.76 21.37 24.79
CA LYS A 147 5.14 21.23 26.13
C LYS A 147 3.82 21.99 26.29
N GLY A 148 3.78 23.27 25.92
CA GLY A 148 2.55 24.08 26.05
C GLY A 148 1.39 23.52 25.22
N SER A 149 1.66 23.14 23.96
CA SER A 149 0.65 22.54 23.09
C SER A 149 0.25 21.14 23.55
N LEU A 150 1.16 20.40 24.17
CA LEU A 150 0.89 19.06 24.68
C LEU A 150 -0.09 19.09 25.85
N ILE A 151 0.15 19.95 26.84
CA ILE A 151 -0.74 20.15 28.00
C ILE A 151 -2.16 20.48 27.51
N GLU A 152 -2.30 21.49 26.64
CA GLU A 152 -3.62 21.89 26.13
C GLU A 152 -4.33 20.77 25.36
N LYS A 153 -3.59 19.93 24.62
CA LYS A 153 -4.17 18.80 23.89
C LYS A 153 -4.64 17.69 24.82
N ILE A 154 -3.87 17.38 25.86
CA ILE A 154 -4.22 16.35 26.85
C ILE A 154 -5.48 16.78 27.61
N GLU A 155 -5.54 18.02 28.07
CA GLU A 155 -6.73 18.56 28.76
C GLU A 155 -7.98 18.51 27.88
N ILE A 156 -7.86 18.85 26.59
CA ILE A 156 -8.97 18.70 25.65
C ILE A 156 -9.37 17.23 25.47
N LEU A 157 -8.42 16.30 25.39
CA LEU A 157 -8.75 14.87 25.29
C LEU A 157 -9.44 14.34 26.54
N LYS A 158 -9.01 14.75 27.74
CA LYS A 158 -9.68 14.40 29.00
C LYS A 158 -11.11 14.93 29.08
N SER A 159 -11.39 16.05 28.40
CA SER A 159 -12.76 16.59 28.30
C SER A 159 -13.70 15.78 27.39
N LEU A 160 -13.20 14.75 26.70
CA LEU A 160 -14.01 13.87 25.86
C LEU A 160 -14.95 13.03 26.73
N ARG A 161 -16.24 13.01 26.40
CA ARG A 161 -17.20 12.14 27.07
C ARG A 161 -16.84 10.67 26.82
N GLY A 162 -16.83 9.90 27.90
CA GLY A 162 -16.36 8.51 27.87
C GLY A 162 -14.84 8.36 27.88
N PHE A 163 -14.06 9.43 28.10
CA PHE A 163 -12.62 9.30 28.34
C PHE A 163 -12.36 8.42 29.57
N GLN A 164 -11.48 7.43 29.42
CA GLN A 164 -11.10 6.49 30.47
C GLN A 164 -9.59 6.49 30.69
N ASN A 165 -8.83 6.30 29.62
CA ASN A 165 -7.38 6.17 29.69
C ASN A 165 -6.70 7.00 28.59
N ILE A 166 -5.67 7.78 28.94
CA ILE A 166 -4.88 8.56 27.97
C ILE A 166 -4.18 7.67 26.94
N ASN A 167 -3.78 6.46 27.34
CA ASN A 167 -3.06 5.51 26.50
C ASN A 167 -3.88 5.10 25.26
N ASP A 168 -5.21 5.12 25.35
CA ASP A 168 -6.09 4.85 24.22
C ASP A 168 -6.12 5.98 23.18
N TYR A 169 -5.79 7.21 23.56
CA TYR A 169 -5.97 8.41 22.74
C TYR A 169 -4.66 9.04 22.27
N ILE A 170 -3.51 8.43 22.56
CA ILE A 170 -2.18 8.89 22.13
C ILE A 170 -2.12 9.27 20.63
N PRO A 171 -2.68 8.47 19.69
CA PRO A 171 -2.66 8.83 18.27
C PRO A 171 -3.31 10.20 17.95
N PHE A 172 -4.26 10.66 18.77
CA PHE A 172 -4.92 11.96 18.57
C PHE A 172 -4.03 13.15 18.97
N LEU A 173 -2.96 12.94 19.74
CA LEU A 173 -1.98 14.01 20.04
C LEU A 173 -1.27 14.53 18.78
N ARG A 174 -1.26 13.76 17.68
CA ARG A 174 -0.75 14.20 16.38
C ARG A 174 -1.60 15.28 15.72
N ILE A 175 -2.86 15.41 16.12
CA ILE A 175 -3.82 16.34 15.51
C ILE A 175 -3.46 17.76 15.94
N LYS A 176 -3.57 18.73 15.02
CA LYS A 176 -3.37 20.15 15.34
C LYS A 176 -4.44 20.61 16.34
N TYR A 177 -4.04 21.41 17.33
CA TYR A 177 -4.91 21.80 18.44
C TYR A 177 -6.27 22.39 18.03
N PRO A 178 -6.38 23.35 17.08
CA PRO A 178 -7.68 23.89 16.68
C PRO A 178 -8.63 22.83 16.11
N ARG A 179 -8.07 21.85 15.37
CA ARG A 179 -8.84 20.74 14.80
C ARG A 179 -9.25 19.74 15.87
N LEU A 180 -8.34 19.43 16.81
CA LEU A 180 -8.64 18.54 17.93
C LEU A 180 -9.76 19.11 18.81
N ARG A 181 -9.71 20.41 19.14
CA ARG A 181 -10.77 21.10 19.87
C ARG A 181 -12.13 20.98 19.17
N LYS A 182 -12.17 21.26 17.87
CA LYS A 182 -13.40 21.12 17.07
C LYS A 182 -13.91 19.68 17.07
N LEU A 183 -13.02 18.72 16.89
CA LEU A 183 -13.31 17.30 16.88
C LEU A 183 -13.96 16.84 18.20
N VAL A 184 -13.31 17.12 19.34
CA VAL A 184 -13.84 16.77 20.66
C VAL A 184 -15.20 17.44 20.91
N GLY A 185 -15.35 18.71 20.52
CA GLY A 185 -16.63 19.41 20.61
C GLY A 185 -17.74 18.76 19.79
N CYS A 186 -17.44 18.24 18.60
CA CYS A 186 -18.40 17.47 17.80
C CYS A 186 -18.74 16.12 18.44
N LEU A 187 -17.73 15.36 18.88
CA LEU A 187 -17.94 14.04 19.51
C LEU A 187 -18.74 14.13 20.81
N ASN A 188 -18.49 15.15 21.64
CA ASN A 188 -19.24 15.36 22.87
C ASN A 188 -20.71 15.70 22.63
N LYS A 189 -21.04 16.41 21.55
CA LYS A 189 -22.44 16.70 21.16
C LYS A 189 -23.18 15.45 20.70
N GLU A 190 -22.46 14.48 20.16
CA GLU A 190 -23.03 13.22 19.67
C GLU A 190 -23.13 12.16 20.77
N ALA A 191 -22.53 12.40 21.93
CA ALA A 191 -22.41 11.42 23.00
C ALA A 191 -23.77 10.86 23.46
N ASP A 192 -24.79 11.71 23.49
CA ASP A 192 -26.13 11.32 23.93
C ASP A 192 -26.87 10.46 22.89
N PHE A 193 -26.40 10.47 21.63
CA PHE A 193 -27.03 9.76 20.52
C PHE A 193 -26.31 8.46 20.14
N ILE A 194 -25.13 8.19 20.71
CA ILE A 194 -24.32 7.03 20.37
C ILE A 194 -24.14 6.10 21.57
N GLU A 195 -24.28 4.79 21.33
CA GLU A 195 -23.97 3.80 22.36
C GLU A 195 -22.53 3.98 22.85
N TYR A 196 -22.33 3.81 24.15
CA TYR A 196 -21.03 4.01 24.83
C TYR A 196 -20.50 5.46 24.80
N GLY A 197 -21.35 6.43 24.45
CA GLY A 197 -21.07 7.87 24.58
C GLY A 197 -20.05 8.44 23.59
N ASN A 198 -19.37 7.60 22.81
CA ASN A 198 -18.28 8.03 21.94
C ASN A 198 -18.07 7.07 20.76
N ARG A 199 -17.83 7.62 19.56
CA ARG A 199 -17.57 6.86 18.32
C ARG A 199 -16.45 5.85 18.47
N VAL A 200 -15.38 6.19 19.18
CA VAL A 200 -14.24 5.31 19.37
C VAL A 200 -14.65 4.07 20.17
N HIS A 201 -15.36 4.26 21.29
CA HIS A 201 -15.86 3.17 22.13
C HIS A 201 -16.92 2.35 21.39
N PHE A 202 -17.82 3.01 20.66
CA PHE A 202 -18.81 2.35 19.81
C PHE A 202 -18.15 1.43 18.77
N ILE A 203 -17.14 1.91 18.03
CA ILE A 203 -16.41 1.11 17.05
C ILE A 203 -15.68 -0.04 17.72
N SER A 204 -14.98 0.25 18.82
CA SER A 204 -14.22 -0.76 19.57
C SER A 204 -15.13 -1.91 19.99
N ASN A 205 -16.31 -1.60 20.51
CA ASN A 205 -17.30 -2.59 20.91
C ASN A 205 -17.89 -3.34 19.71
N LYS A 206 -18.40 -2.64 18.67
CA LYS A 206 -19.01 -3.29 17.50
C LYS A 206 -18.03 -4.17 16.72
N LEU A 207 -16.76 -3.76 16.63
CA LEU A 207 -15.73 -4.50 15.90
C LEU A 207 -14.99 -5.54 16.75
N GLN A 208 -15.16 -5.51 18.08
CA GLN A 208 -14.41 -6.31 19.05
C GLN A 208 -12.88 -6.10 18.91
N VAL A 209 -12.47 -4.84 18.84
CA VAL A 209 -11.06 -4.42 18.66
C VAL A 209 -10.69 -3.42 19.77
N PRO A 210 -9.47 -3.46 20.33
CA PRO A 210 -9.04 -2.50 21.36
C PRO A 210 -9.17 -1.03 20.92
N ILE A 211 -9.53 -0.16 21.87
CA ILE A 211 -9.73 1.28 21.66
C ILE A 211 -8.47 1.93 21.08
N SER A 212 -7.30 1.62 21.64
CA SER A 212 -5.99 2.04 21.12
C SER A 212 -5.77 1.71 19.63
N THR A 213 -6.26 0.57 19.17
CA THR A 213 -6.19 0.19 17.75
C THR A 213 -7.15 1.02 16.90
N VAL A 214 -8.37 1.26 17.39
CA VAL A 214 -9.35 2.10 16.69
C VAL A 214 -8.81 3.52 16.53
N THR A 215 -8.35 4.16 17.60
CA THR A 215 -7.80 5.52 17.55
C THR A 215 -6.57 5.60 16.64
N LYS A 216 -5.70 4.58 16.62
CA LYS A 216 -4.55 4.49 15.70
C LYS A 216 -4.96 4.59 14.23
N TYR A 217 -6.04 3.92 13.82
CA TYR A 217 -6.53 4.00 12.45
C TYR A 217 -7.30 5.31 12.19
N MET A 218 -8.13 5.75 13.13
CA MET A 218 -8.94 6.96 12.97
C MET A 218 -8.09 8.24 12.97
N ALA A 219 -7.01 8.30 13.74
CA ALA A 219 -6.08 9.43 13.77
C ALA A 219 -5.48 9.72 12.39
N LYS A 220 -5.30 8.68 11.57
CA LYS A 220 -4.82 8.80 10.19
C LYS A 220 -5.90 9.32 9.23
N ARG A 221 -7.19 9.15 9.58
CA ARG A 221 -8.35 9.41 8.71
C ARG A 221 -9.50 10.02 9.52
N LEU A 222 -9.30 11.25 9.99
CA LEU A 222 -10.21 11.96 10.89
C LEU A 222 -11.61 12.21 10.34
N PHE A 223 -11.79 12.19 9.01
CA PHE A 223 -13.10 12.45 8.42
C PHE A 223 -14.18 11.47 8.91
N VAL A 224 -13.81 10.25 9.35
CA VAL A 224 -14.76 9.28 9.91
C VAL A 224 -15.36 9.75 11.23
N LEU A 225 -14.60 10.53 12.00
CA LEU A 225 -15.10 11.15 13.23
C LEU A 225 -15.88 12.43 12.97
N GLU A 226 -15.71 13.05 11.79
CA GLU A 226 -16.31 14.35 11.44
C GLU A 226 -17.58 14.20 10.57
N MET A 227 -17.85 13.02 10.01
CA MET A 227 -19.00 12.77 9.13
C MET A 227 -20.31 12.59 9.90
N PRO A 228 -21.50 12.75 9.29
CA PRO A 228 -22.77 12.55 9.99
C PRO A 228 -22.90 11.19 10.67
N LEU A 229 -23.38 11.18 11.92
CA LEU A 229 -23.46 9.98 12.76
C LEU A 229 -24.29 8.87 12.11
N ASP A 230 -25.45 9.20 11.52
CA ASP A 230 -26.35 8.22 10.91
C ASP A 230 -25.71 7.51 9.71
N MET A 231 -24.98 8.27 8.88
CA MET A 231 -24.26 7.73 7.73
C MET A 231 -23.14 6.81 8.18
N PHE A 232 -22.40 7.22 9.22
CA PHE A 232 -21.35 6.41 9.82
C PHE A 232 -21.90 5.09 10.39
N ARG A 233 -22.95 5.16 11.21
CA ARG A 233 -23.61 4.00 11.85
C ARG A 233 -24.15 3.03 10.80
N SER A 234 -24.95 3.55 9.86
CA SER A 234 -25.55 2.73 8.80
C SER A 234 -24.49 2.00 7.98
N ASN A 235 -23.39 2.67 7.63
CA ASN A 235 -22.30 2.05 6.88
C ASN A 235 -21.57 0.97 7.70
N LEU A 236 -21.32 1.20 8.98
CA LEU A 236 -20.67 0.21 9.85
C LEU A 236 -21.54 -1.05 9.98
N GLU A 237 -22.82 -0.87 10.32
CA GLU A 237 -23.78 -1.95 10.48
C GLU A 237 -23.98 -2.73 9.18
N THR A 238 -24.05 -2.03 8.04
CA THR A 238 -24.12 -2.68 6.73
C THR A 238 -22.88 -3.52 6.46
N MET A 239 -21.66 -3.01 6.73
CA MET A 239 -20.44 -3.78 6.55
C MET A 239 -20.40 -5.03 7.46
N LEU A 240 -20.84 -4.92 8.71
CA LEU A 240 -20.94 -6.04 9.63
C LEU A 240 -21.99 -7.08 9.19
N LYS A 241 -23.17 -6.63 8.73
CA LYS A 241 -24.24 -7.48 8.19
C LYS A 241 -23.77 -8.35 7.02
N TYR A 242 -22.88 -7.83 6.18
CA TYR A 242 -22.29 -8.57 5.06
C TYR A 242 -20.94 -9.22 5.40
N ASN A 243 -20.68 -9.50 6.69
CA ASN A 243 -19.49 -10.22 7.17
C ASN A 243 -18.15 -9.63 6.71
N VAL A 244 -18.06 -8.30 6.58
CA VAL A 244 -16.77 -7.65 6.30
C VAL A 244 -15.92 -7.70 7.57
N GLU A 245 -14.74 -8.32 7.47
CA GLU A 245 -13.82 -8.51 8.60
C GLU A 245 -13.44 -7.17 9.28
N SER A 246 -13.58 -7.09 10.61
CA SER A 246 -13.31 -5.89 11.44
C SER A 246 -11.97 -5.22 11.13
N LYS A 247 -10.90 -6.02 10.99
CA LYS A 247 -9.56 -5.52 10.66
C LYS A 247 -9.51 -4.84 9.29
N ASN A 248 -10.29 -5.32 8.32
CA ASN A 248 -10.34 -4.73 6.98
C ASN A 248 -11.14 -3.43 6.98
N ILE A 249 -12.23 -3.35 7.76
CA ILE A 249 -13.00 -2.11 7.96
C ILE A 249 -12.08 -0.98 8.46
N LEU A 250 -11.30 -1.25 9.52
CA LEU A 250 -10.39 -0.25 10.11
C LEU A 250 -9.24 0.15 9.17
N LYS A 251 -8.75 -0.78 8.35
CA LYS A 251 -7.69 -0.49 7.37
C LYS A 251 -8.18 0.39 6.22
N ASP A 252 -9.47 0.35 5.89
CA ASP A 252 -10.04 1.06 4.74
C ASP A 252 -11.29 1.88 5.11
N LEU A 253 -11.05 2.85 5.98
CA LEU A 253 -12.05 3.82 6.46
C LEU A 253 -12.68 4.67 5.35
N TRP A 254 -12.11 4.70 4.14
CA TRP A 254 -12.69 5.44 3.00
C TRP A 254 -14.03 4.88 2.53
N ALA A 255 -14.34 3.62 2.82
CA ALA A 255 -15.64 3.03 2.50
C ALA A 255 -16.79 3.79 3.17
N PHE A 256 -16.57 4.42 4.32
CA PHE A 256 -17.60 5.20 5.02
C PHE A 256 -18.06 6.45 4.28
N ARG A 257 -17.28 6.98 3.32
CA ARG A 257 -17.67 8.20 2.58
C ARG A 257 -18.81 7.97 1.59
N TYR A 258 -19.13 6.73 1.28
CA TYR A 258 -20.16 6.39 0.32
C TYR A 258 -21.54 6.37 0.98
N ALA A 259 -22.58 6.70 0.21
CA ALA A 259 -23.94 6.71 0.72
C ALA A 259 -24.38 5.28 1.13
N PRO A 260 -25.07 5.08 2.26
CA PRO A 260 -25.41 3.75 2.76
C PRO A 260 -26.14 2.86 1.76
N ARG A 261 -27.06 3.42 0.97
CA ARG A 261 -27.75 2.71 -0.11
C ARG A 261 -26.78 2.14 -1.15
N SER A 262 -25.73 2.89 -1.51
CA SER A 262 -24.70 2.45 -2.45
C SER A 262 -23.80 1.37 -1.85
N VAL A 263 -23.48 1.48 -0.56
CA VAL A 263 -22.70 0.47 0.17
C VAL A 263 -23.46 -0.84 0.20
N GLU A 264 -24.72 -0.82 0.64
CA GLU A 264 -25.57 -2.00 0.70
C GLU A 264 -25.74 -2.66 -0.67
N ALA A 265 -26.06 -1.89 -1.72
CA ALA A 265 -26.22 -2.43 -3.07
C ALA A 265 -24.95 -3.14 -3.58
N ARG A 266 -23.77 -2.63 -3.24
CA ARG A 266 -22.49 -3.24 -3.66
C ARG A 266 -22.16 -4.50 -2.87
N LEU A 267 -22.35 -4.47 -1.56
CA LEU A 267 -22.08 -5.63 -0.70
C LEU A 267 -23.10 -6.76 -0.95
N LYS A 268 -24.37 -6.42 -1.19
CA LYS A 268 -25.41 -7.37 -1.61
C LYS A 268 -25.03 -8.10 -2.89
N ARG A 269 -24.50 -7.39 -3.89
CA ARG A 269 -24.03 -8.00 -5.14
C ARG A 269 -22.81 -8.90 -4.92
N ALA A 270 -21.87 -8.49 -4.08
CA ALA A 270 -20.72 -9.32 -3.73
C ALA A 270 -21.13 -10.62 -3.03
N MET A 271 -22.08 -10.54 -2.10
CA MET A 271 -22.66 -11.71 -1.43
C MET A 271 -23.43 -12.62 -2.40
N SER A 272 -24.21 -12.03 -3.32
CA SER A 272 -24.96 -12.79 -4.34
C SER A 272 -24.04 -13.54 -5.30
N ALA A 273 -22.84 -13.00 -5.56
CA ALA A 273 -21.81 -13.67 -6.34
C ALA A 273 -20.99 -14.70 -5.54
N LYS A 274 -21.45 -15.09 -4.34
CA LYS A 274 -20.81 -16.06 -3.43
C LYS A 274 -19.32 -15.76 -3.20
N LYS A 275 -18.98 -14.47 -3.05
CA LYS A 275 -17.60 -14.07 -2.78
C LYS A 275 -17.23 -14.42 -1.34
N ASP A 276 -16.30 -15.35 -1.15
CA ASP A 276 -15.88 -15.81 0.19
C ASP A 276 -15.41 -14.68 1.11
N LYS A 277 -14.62 -13.76 0.56
CA LYS A 277 -14.05 -12.63 1.30
C LYS A 277 -14.51 -11.30 0.73
N ILE A 278 -15.51 -10.71 1.39
CA ILE A 278 -15.99 -9.35 1.08
C ILE A 278 -15.05 -8.32 1.71
N MET A 279 -14.66 -7.31 0.93
CA MET A 279 -13.64 -6.33 1.32
C MET A 279 -14.13 -4.90 1.11
N PRO A 280 -13.73 -3.93 1.95
CA PRO A 280 -14.19 -2.54 1.82
C PRO A 280 -13.82 -1.87 0.49
N TRP A 281 -12.73 -2.29 -0.17
CA TRP A 281 -12.35 -1.73 -1.49
C TRP A 281 -13.45 -1.95 -2.55
N MET A 282 -14.28 -3.00 -2.40
CA MET A 282 -15.40 -3.30 -3.30
C MET A 282 -16.48 -2.20 -3.26
N VAL A 283 -16.58 -1.50 -2.14
CA VAL A 283 -17.48 -0.33 -1.98
C VAL A 283 -16.94 0.88 -2.75
N ARG A 284 -15.61 0.99 -2.89
CA ARG A 284 -14.95 2.18 -3.43
C ARG A 284 -14.58 2.09 -4.90
N CYS A 285 -14.36 0.88 -5.40
CA CYS A 285 -13.81 0.70 -6.75
C CYS A 285 -14.82 1.15 -7.84
N PRO A 286 -14.34 1.51 -9.04
CA PRO A 286 -15.23 1.75 -10.17
C PRO A 286 -16.11 0.53 -10.47
N GLU A 287 -17.30 0.76 -11.02
CA GLU A 287 -18.30 -0.30 -11.23
C GLU A 287 -17.80 -1.45 -12.11
N TYR A 288 -17.10 -1.13 -13.21
CA TYR A 288 -16.53 -2.14 -14.09
C TYR A 288 -15.48 -3.04 -13.39
N ILE A 289 -14.77 -2.51 -12.38
CA ILE A 289 -13.80 -3.29 -11.58
C ILE A 289 -14.54 -4.25 -10.66
N LEU A 290 -15.61 -3.79 -10.01
CA LEU A 290 -16.45 -4.65 -9.18
C LEU A 290 -17.04 -5.77 -10.02
N GLN A 291 -17.72 -5.42 -11.12
CA GLN A 291 -18.33 -6.38 -12.04
C GLN A 291 -17.33 -7.43 -12.52
N LYS A 292 -16.15 -7.01 -13.00
CA LYS A 292 -15.09 -7.94 -13.43
C LYS A 292 -14.66 -8.86 -12.29
N SER A 293 -14.51 -8.33 -11.08
CA SER A 293 -14.08 -9.13 -9.92
C SER A 293 -15.13 -10.14 -9.46
N LEU A 294 -16.42 -9.83 -9.61
CA LEU A 294 -17.53 -10.74 -9.30
C LEU A 294 -17.67 -11.80 -10.40
N GLN A 295 -17.57 -11.39 -11.67
CA GLN A 295 -17.62 -12.30 -12.81
C GLN A 295 -16.55 -13.37 -12.72
N ILE A 296 -15.31 -13.00 -12.36
CA ILE A 296 -14.23 -13.98 -12.16
C ILE A 296 -14.61 -15.03 -11.10
N THR A 297 -15.25 -14.63 -9.99
CA THR A 297 -15.68 -15.59 -8.97
C THR A 297 -16.81 -16.50 -9.45
N LEU A 298 -17.77 -15.96 -10.20
CA LEU A 298 -18.83 -16.75 -10.80
C LEU A 298 -18.28 -17.75 -11.84
N ASP A 299 -17.31 -17.32 -12.65
CA ASP A 299 -16.67 -18.17 -13.66
C ASP A 299 -15.82 -19.26 -13.00
N ASP A 300 -15.04 -18.91 -11.97
CA ASP A 300 -14.27 -19.88 -11.19
C ASP A 300 -15.20 -20.90 -10.52
N GLN A 301 -16.33 -20.47 -9.96
CA GLN A 301 -17.34 -21.37 -9.39
C GLN A 301 -18.02 -22.24 -10.46
N LYS A 302 -18.29 -21.72 -11.66
CA LYS A 302 -18.87 -22.51 -12.76
C LYS A 302 -17.93 -23.63 -13.20
N ILE A 303 -16.61 -23.41 -13.12
CA ILE A 303 -15.60 -24.40 -13.50
C ILE A 303 -15.37 -25.41 -12.36
N LEU A 304 -15.17 -24.92 -11.14
CA LEU A 304 -14.87 -25.79 -9.99
C LEU A 304 -16.10 -26.57 -9.50
N GLY A 305 -17.27 -25.94 -9.49
CA GLY A 305 -18.42 -26.47 -8.75
C GLY A 305 -18.08 -26.50 -7.26
N ASP A 306 -18.23 -27.67 -6.65
CA ASP A 306 -17.87 -27.92 -5.24
C ASP A 306 -16.44 -28.47 -5.06
N ARG A 307 -15.67 -28.59 -6.16
CA ARG A 307 -14.32 -29.16 -6.16
C ARG A 307 -13.25 -28.12 -5.81
N THR A 308 -12.14 -28.61 -5.29
CA THR A 308 -10.90 -27.84 -5.12
C THR A 308 -10.13 -27.71 -6.43
N ILE A 309 -9.18 -26.77 -6.47
CA ILE A 309 -8.30 -26.58 -7.65
C ILE A 309 -7.46 -27.84 -7.93
N ALA A 310 -7.00 -28.52 -6.88
CA ALA A 310 -6.20 -29.74 -7.01
C ALA A 310 -7.03 -30.90 -7.57
N GLU A 311 -8.26 -31.08 -7.10
CA GLU A 311 -9.19 -32.07 -7.65
C GLU A 311 -9.49 -31.77 -9.13
N TYR A 312 -9.74 -30.50 -9.47
CA TYR A 312 -9.98 -30.10 -10.86
C TYR A 312 -8.77 -30.42 -11.77
N ILE A 313 -7.54 -30.10 -11.35
CA ILE A 313 -6.34 -30.41 -12.11
C ILE A 313 -6.10 -31.92 -12.19
N GLY A 314 -6.31 -32.64 -11.08
CA GLY A 314 -6.20 -34.09 -11.00
C GLY A 314 -7.13 -34.78 -11.99
N GLU A 315 -8.41 -34.42 -12.02
CA GLU A 315 -9.37 -34.95 -12.98
C GLU A 315 -8.98 -34.64 -14.43
N ARG A 316 -8.56 -33.41 -14.74
CA ARG A 316 -8.18 -33.01 -16.11
C ARG A 316 -6.93 -33.72 -16.60
N LEU A 317 -5.98 -34.01 -15.72
CA LEU A 317 -4.75 -34.70 -16.06
C LEU A 317 -4.81 -36.22 -15.81
N GLY A 318 -5.84 -36.73 -15.15
CA GLY A 318 -5.98 -38.15 -14.78
C GLY A 318 -5.08 -38.59 -13.63
N PHE A 319 -4.81 -37.71 -12.66
CA PHE A 319 -4.07 -38.00 -11.42
C PHE A 319 -5.00 -37.94 -10.21
N PRO A 320 -4.74 -38.71 -9.14
CA PRO A 320 -5.48 -38.56 -7.89
C PRO A 320 -5.23 -37.18 -7.26
N PRO A 321 -6.17 -36.65 -6.46
CA PRO A 321 -6.07 -35.29 -5.89
C PRO A 321 -4.78 -35.04 -5.09
N GLU A 322 -4.29 -36.05 -4.37
CA GLU A 322 -3.06 -35.96 -3.58
C GLU A 322 -1.82 -35.77 -4.47
N GLU A 323 -1.73 -36.52 -5.58
CA GLU A 323 -0.67 -36.36 -6.56
C GLU A 323 -0.77 -35.02 -7.30
N ALA A 324 -1.99 -34.59 -7.65
CA ALA A 324 -2.22 -33.28 -8.25
C ALA A 324 -1.76 -32.15 -7.31
N GLN A 325 -2.05 -32.25 -6.01
CA GLN A 325 -1.55 -31.32 -5.01
C GLN A 325 -0.02 -31.36 -4.91
N ALA A 326 0.60 -32.54 -4.96
CA ALA A 326 2.06 -32.67 -4.98
C ALA A 326 2.68 -32.04 -6.25
N ILE A 327 2.05 -32.20 -7.42
CA ILE A 327 2.42 -31.53 -8.67
C ILE A 327 2.36 -30.01 -8.51
N MET A 328 1.28 -29.47 -7.94
CA MET A 328 1.14 -28.02 -7.68
C MET A 328 2.16 -27.51 -6.67
N ASN A 329 2.46 -28.29 -5.63
CA ASN A 329 3.40 -27.90 -4.58
C ASN A 329 4.86 -27.82 -5.07
N ARG A 330 5.21 -28.51 -6.17
CA ARG A 330 6.51 -28.30 -6.86
C ARG A 330 6.67 -26.87 -7.38
N HIS A 331 5.56 -26.16 -7.64
CA HIS A 331 5.60 -24.73 -7.95
C HIS A 331 4.42 -23.99 -7.27
N PRO A 332 4.58 -23.53 -6.02
CA PRO A 332 3.48 -23.01 -5.20
C PRO A 332 2.71 -21.83 -5.78
N GLN A 333 3.29 -21.11 -6.76
CA GLN A 333 2.62 -20.02 -7.45
C GLN A 333 1.38 -20.47 -8.22
N VAL A 334 1.31 -21.75 -8.65
CA VAL A 334 0.14 -22.32 -9.35
C VAL A 334 -1.12 -22.22 -8.49
N ASN A 335 -1.01 -22.36 -7.16
CA ASN A 335 -2.15 -22.26 -6.24
C ASN A 335 -2.84 -20.89 -6.26
N ASN A 336 -2.13 -19.84 -6.73
CA ASN A 336 -2.67 -18.48 -6.81
C ASN A 336 -3.19 -18.11 -8.21
N VAL A 337 -3.08 -19.03 -9.18
CA VAL A 337 -3.54 -18.80 -10.55
C VAL A 337 -5.05 -19.02 -10.61
N ARG A 338 -5.74 -18.19 -11.38
CA ARG A 338 -7.19 -18.30 -11.60
C ARG A 338 -7.53 -19.60 -12.32
N VAL A 339 -8.63 -20.23 -11.93
CA VAL A 339 -9.05 -21.52 -12.49
C VAL A 339 -9.46 -21.38 -13.95
N THR A 340 -10.16 -20.31 -14.30
CA THR A 340 -10.43 -19.90 -15.70
C THR A 340 -9.18 -19.97 -16.58
N LYS A 341 -8.07 -19.38 -16.13
CA LYS A 341 -6.80 -19.41 -16.85
C LYS A 341 -6.18 -20.80 -16.90
N ILE A 342 -6.22 -21.55 -15.79
CA ILE A 342 -5.71 -22.93 -15.74
C ILE A 342 -6.45 -23.79 -16.77
N LYS A 343 -7.79 -23.68 -16.82
CA LYS A 343 -8.61 -24.36 -17.82
C LYS A 343 -8.18 -24.02 -19.24
N GLU A 344 -8.12 -22.74 -19.59
CA GLU A 344 -7.71 -22.29 -20.93
C GLU A 344 -6.33 -22.82 -21.35
N VAL A 345 -5.35 -22.82 -20.44
CA VAL A 345 -4.01 -23.33 -20.71
C VAL A 345 -4.01 -24.85 -20.85
N LEU A 346 -4.74 -25.58 -20.00
CA LEU A 346 -4.83 -27.05 -20.10
C LEU A 346 -5.53 -27.49 -21.37
N ASP A 347 -6.65 -26.86 -21.73
CA ASP A 347 -7.40 -27.15 -22.96
C ASP A 347 -6.49 -26.95 -24.18
N TYR A 348 -5.72 -25.85 -24.22
CA TYR A 348 -4.75 -25.63 -25.29
C TYR A 348 -3.65 -26.70 -25.33
N LEU A 349 -3.03 -27.02 -24.19
CA LEU A 349 -1.88 -27.93 -24.15
C LEU A 349 -2.28 -29.38 -24.52
N LEU A 350 -3.42 -29.85 -24.02
CA LEU A 350 -3.90 -31.21 -24.22
C LEU A 350 -4.61 -31.36 -25.57
N ASP A 351 -5.49 -30.43 -25.94
CA ASP A 351 -6.37 -30.59 -27.11
C ASP A 351 -5.75 -30.03 -28.40
N GLU A 352 -5.16 -28.83 -28.37
CA GLU A 352 -4.59 -28.18 -29.56
C GLU A 352 -3.12 -28.60 -29.78
N ALA A 353 -2.29 -28.50 -28.74
CA ALA A 353 -0.84 -28.73 -28.84
C ALA A 353 -0.43 -30.20 -28.65
N LYS A 354 -1.37 -31.08 -28.27
CA LYS A 354 -1.21 -32.54 -28.15
C LYS A 354 -0.03 -32.95 -27.27
N PHE A 355 0.17 -32.26 -26.14
CA PHE A 355 1.08 -32.70 -25.09
C PHE A 355 0.43 -33.80 -24.25
N SER A 356 1.24 -34.73 -23.78
CA SER A 356 0.81 -35.76 -22.83
C SER A 356 0.55 -35.17 -21.46
N ARG A 357 -0.43 -35.73 -20.74
CA ARG A 357 -0.72 -35.39 -19.33
C ARG A 357 0.52 -35.39 -18.43
N TYR A 358 1.46 -36.31 -18.67
CA TYR A 358 2.70 -36.42 -17.89
C TYR A 358 3.69 -35.28 -18.20
N GLU A 359 3.77 -34.84 -19.46
CA GLU A 359 4.65 -33.74 -19.87
C GLU A 359 4.19 -32.41 -19.25
N VAL A 360 2.86 -32.20 -19.18
CA VAL A 360 2.26 -31.05 -18.50
C VAL A 360 2.51 -31.11 -16.99
N ALA A 361 2.30 -32.27 -16.37
CA ALA A 361 2.50 -32.48 -14.93
C ALA A 361 3.98 -32.38 -14.50
N GLN A 362 4.93 -32.61 -15.40
CA GLN A 362 6.35 -32.41 -15.11
C GLN A 362 6.73 -30.92 -15.01
N VAL A 363 5.98 -30.03 -15.66
CA VAL A 363 6.29 -28.59 -15.70
C VAL A 363 5.09 -27.75 -15.20
N PRO A 364 4.75 -27.78 -13.89
CA PRO A 364 3.59 -27.05 -13.34
C PRO A 364 3.63 -25.54 -13.60
N ARG A 365 4.85 -24.99 -13.72
CA ARG A 365 5.09 -23.57 -14.01
C ARG A 365 4.39 -23.07 -15.28
N ILE A 366 4.11 -23.94 -16.26
CA ILE A 366 3.42 -23.55 -17.49
C ILE A 366 2.05 -22.92 -17.23
N LEU A 367 1.36 -23.35 -16.17
CA LEU A 367 0.05 -22.83 -15.76
C LEU A 367 0.12 -21.37 -15.28
N CYS A 368 1.30 -20.89 -14.89
CA CYS A 368 1.52 -19.49 -14.48
C CYS A 368 1.63 -18.54 -15.69
N HIS A 369 1.94 -19.03 -16.90
CA HIS A 369 2.10 -18.20 -18.10
C HIS A 369 0.75 -17.86 -18.75
N SER A 370 0.65 -16.72 -19.44
CA SER A 370 -0.55 -16.38 -20.20
C SER A 370 -0.71 -17.30 -21.42
N LEU A 371 -1.94 -17.63 -21.77
CA LEU A 371 -2.24 -18.42 -22.96
C LEU A 371 -1.63 -17.80 -24.22
N GLU A 372 -1.75 -16.48 -24.37
CA GLU A 372 -1.19 -15.73 -25.51
C GLU A 372 0.32 -15.94 -25.67
N THR A 373 1.09 -15.81 -24.58
CA THR A 373 2.55 -16.03 -24.64
C THR A 373 2.89 -17.49 -24.92
N THR A 374 2.11 -18.43 -24.37
CA THR A 374 2.29 -19.86 -24.65
C THR A 374 2.01 -20.17 -26.13
N LYS A 375 0.90 -19.67 -26.70
CA LYS A 375 0.54 -19.83 -28.11
C LYS A 375 1.58 -19.20 -29.03
N GLN A 376 1.98 -17.96 -28.75
CA GLN A 376 2.99 -17.25 -29.53
C GLN A 376 4.30 -18.05 -29.60
N ARG A 377 4.85 -18.46 -28.45
CA ARG A 377 6.11 -19.22 -28.41
C ARG A 377 5.97 -20.59 -29.08
N MET A 378 4.82 -21.24 -28.95
CA MET A 378 4.58 -22.52 -29.60
C MET A 378 4.54 -22.37 -31.13
N GLN A 379 3.89 -21.31 -31.63
CA GLN A 379 3.81 -21.03 -33.05
C GLN A 379 5.18 -20.71 -33.63
N GLU A 380 5.96 -19.85 -32.97
CA GLU A 380 7.34 -19.53 -33.36
C GLU A 380 8.20 -20.80 -33.44
N LEU A 381 8.13 -21.68 -32.43
CA LEU A 381 8.86 -22.95 -32.46
C LEU A 381 8.39 -23.85 -33.62
N LYS A 382 7.07 -23.91 -33.87
CA LYS A 382 6.49 -24.70 -34.97
C LYS A 382 6.92 -24.20 -36.35
N GLU A 383 7.00 -22.88 -36.55
CA GLU A 383 7.47 -22.26 -37.80
C GLU A 383 8.91 -22.65 -38.13
N HIS A 384 9.75 -22.84 -37.11
CA HIS A 384 11.12 -23.31 -37.26
C HIS A 384 11.28 -24.84 -37.20
N GLY A 385 10.18 -25.60 -37.31
CA GLY A 385 10.19 -27.07 -37.26
C GLY A 385 10.61 -27.65 -35.90
N CYS A 386 10.63 -26.84 -34.84
CA CYS A 386 10.95 -27.27 -33.48
C CYS A 386 9.68 -27.71 -32.76
N ARG A 387 9.63 -28.98 -32.36
CA ARG A 387 8.71 -29.43 -31.31
C ARG A 387 9.51 -29.62 -30.03
N PRO A 388 9.37 -28.74 -29.01
CA PRO A 388 10.13 -28.88 -27.79
C PRO A 388 9.73 -30.18 -27.08
N SER A 389 10.72 -30.99 -26.70
CA SER A 389 10.51 -32.23 -25.93
C SER A 389 9.99 -31.96 -24.51
N THR A 390 10.13 -30.73 -24.02
CA THR A 390 9.67 -30.32 -22.69
C THR A 390 9.13 -28.90 -22.72
N LEU A 391 8.06 -28.66 -21.94
CA LEU A 391 7.45 -27.35 -21.76
C LEU A 391 8.35 -26.36 -20.97
N VAL A 392 9.47 -26.82 -20.42
CA VAL A 392 10.41 -25.98 -19.66
C VAL A 392 10.85 -24.77 -20.46
N ILE A 393 11.12 -24.92 -21.76
CA ILE A 393 11.65 -23.82 -22.58
C ILE A 393 10.63 -22.68 -22.76
N ILE A 394 9.34 -23.04 -22.88
CA ILE A 394 8.25 -22.07 -23.02
C ILE A 394 8.06 -21.29 -21.71
N CYS A 395 8.46 -21.85 -20.57
CA CYS A 395 8.36 -21.20 -19.26
C CYS A 395 9.55 -20.27 -18.94
N ARG A 396 10.57 -20.21 -19.79
CA ARG A 396 11.79 -19.42 -19.54
C ARG A 396 11.57 -17.92 -19.73
N SER A 397 12.53 -17.12 -19.25
CA SER A 397 12.53 -15.68 -19.52
C SER A 397 12.63 -15.42 -21.04
N LYS A 398 12.20 -14.23 -21.50
CA LYS A 398 12.28 -13.85 -22.92
C LYS A 398 13.72 -13.96 -23.46
N ARG A 399 14.72 -13.57 -22.66
CA ARG A 399 16.14 -13.64 -23.04
C ARG A 399 16.60 -15.08 -23.25
N GLU A 400 16.29 -15.99 -22.31
CA GLU A 400 16.68 -17.40 -22.41
C GLU A 400 15.95 -18.12 -23.54
N TYR A 401 14.66 -17.84 -23.72
CA TYR A 401 13.87 -18.38 -24.83
C TYR A 401 14.46 -17.96 -26.18
N ASN A 402 14.79 -16.67 -26.37
CA ASN A 402 15.40 -16.20 -27.61
C ASN A 402 16.79 -16.82 -27.84
N LYS A 403 17.60 -17.00 -26.79
CA LYS A 403 18.90 -17.69 -26.91
C LYS A 403 18.74 -19.11 -27.42
N PHE A 404 17.76 -19.84 -26.89
CA PHE A 404 17.46 -21.19 -27.35
C PHE A 404 16.97 -21.19 -28.80
N LEU A 405 16.05 -20.29 -29.15
CA LEU A 405 15.51 -20.19 -30.50
C LEU A 405 16.63 -19.88 -31.52
N ASN A 406 17.49 -18.91 -31.23
CA ASN A 406 18.63 -18.57 -32.07
C ASN A 406 19.58 -19.76 -32.22
N SER A 407 19.91 -20.45 -31.13
CA SER A 407 20.76 -21.65 -31.18
C SER A 407 20.12 -22.77 -32.02
N TRP A 408 18.80 -22.92 -31.96
CA TRP A 408 18.07 -23.88 -32.78
C TRP A 408 18.13 -23.52 -34.27
N ILE A 409 17.93 -22.23 -34.60
CA ILE A 409 18.03 -21.72 -35.97
C ILE A 409 19.46 -21.85 -36.51
N GLU A 410 20.47 -21.63 -35.68
CA GLU A 410 21.87 -21.72 -36.09
C GLU A 410 22.32 -23.17 -36.33
N ASN A 411 21.88 -24.10 -35.48
CA ASN A 411 22.38 -25.48 -35.46
C ASN A 411 21.47 -26.50 -36.18
N TYR A 412 20.18 -26.21 -36.35
CA TYR A 412 19.16 -27.20 -36.71
C TYR A 412 18.14 -26.66 -37.71
N ASN A 413 18.49 -25.66 -38.52
CA ASN A 413 17.60 -25.15 -39.57
C ASN A 413 17.59 -26.11 -40.78
N PRO A 414 16.51 -26.88 -41.01
CA PRO A 414 16.42 -27.81 -42.14
C PRO A 414 16.54 -27.08 -43.50
N ASN A 415 16.21 -25.78 -43.57
CA ASN A 415 16.32 -24.99 -44.80
C ASN A 415 17.76 -24.60 -45.15
N LYS A 416 18.70 -24.64 -44.19
CA LYS A 416 20.12 -24.36 -44.46
C LYS A 416 20.77 -25.53 -45.21
N ASN A 417 20.34 -26.76 -44.92
CA ASN A 417 20.81 -27.96 -45.60
C ASN A 417 20.21 -28.12 -47.02
N VAL A 418 18.98 -27.64 -47.25
CA VAL A 418 18.38 -27.66 -48.60
C VAL A 418 19.07 -26.66 -49.53
N ASN A 419 19.33 -25.43 -49.07
CA ASN A 419 20.04 -24.43 -49.88
C ASN A 419 21.50 -24.83 -50.12
N ALA A 420 22.19 -25.38 -49.12
CA ALA A 420 23.54 -25.89 -49.31
C ALA A 420 23.62 -27.06 -50.29
N ALA A 421 22.59 -27.92 -50.36
CA ALA A 421 22.52 -29.01 -51.34
C ALA A 421 22.20 -28.52 -52.76
N VAL A 422 21.37 -27.47 -52.90
CA VAL A 422 21.07 -26.82 -54.19
C VAL A 422 22.30 -26.08 -54.73
N ASP A 423 23.01 -25.33 -53.87
CA ASP A 423 24.25 -24.64 -54.24
C ASP A 423 25.35 -25.63 -54.65
N TYR A 424 25.45 -26.79 -53.98
CA TYR A 424 26.40 -27.84 -54.33
C TYR A 424 26.04 -28.58 -55.63
N ALA A 425 24.74 -28.71 -55.94
CA ALA A 425 24.27 -29.30 -57.19
C ALA A 425 24.52 -28.36 -58.39
N GLN A 426 24.26 -27.06 -58.23
CA GLN A 426 24.55 -26.04 -59.24
C GLN A 426 26.05 -25.90 -59.53
N ALA A 427 26.90 -25.91 -58.48
CA ALA A 427 28.35 -25.89 -58.64
C ALA A 427 28.94 -27.15 -59.30
N LYS A 428 28.17 -28.24 -59.41
CA LYS A 428 28.57 -29.49 -60.06
C LYS A 428 28.11 -29.59 -61.52
N GLU A 429 27.06 -28.85 -61.92
CA GLU A 429 26.66 -28.71 -63.32
C GLU A 429 27.52 -27.69 -64.09
N GLU A 430 28.20 -26.79 -63.38
CA GLU A 430 29.13 -25.80 -63.96
C GLU A 430 30.58 -26.29 -64.12
N ARG A 431 30.87 -27.57 -63.81
CA ARG A 431 32.17 -28.24 -64.03
C ARG A 431 31.99 -29.42 -64.96
#